data_AF-A0A7V8NVY5-F1
#
_entry.id   AF-A0A7V8NVY5-F1
#
_cell.length_a   1.000
_cell.length_b   1.000
_cell.length_c   1.000
_cell.angle_alpha   90.00
_cell.angle_beta   90.00
_cell.angle_gamma   90.00
#
_symmetry.space_group_name_H-M   'P 1'
#
loop_
_entity.id
_entity.type
_entity.pdbx_description
1 polymer ?
#
loop_
_entity_poly.entity_id
_entity_poly.type
_entity_poly.pdbx_seq_one_letter_code
_entity_poly.pdbx_strand_id
1 'polypeptide(L)' 'MGVDGARVLSTPEMIRLMEHACRDAVLPLLDSGHDTVGTHVNVFHRAAAPMGSQVTVRAEVLGTMDRRIQFRVE' A
#
# COMPACT_ATOMS: atom_id res chain seq x y z
N MET A 1 9.28 -13.38 11.91
CA MET A 1 9.08 -14.17 10.68
C MET A 1 7.94 -15.14 10.95
N GLY A 2 7.03 -15.37 10.00
CA GLY A 2 5.92 -16.32 10.18
C GLY A 2 6.43 -17.75 10.42
N VAL A 3 5.56 -18.65 10.89
CA VAL A 3 5.93 -20.06 11.05
C VAL A 3 6.30 -20.66 9.69
N ASP A 4 7.34 -21.50 9.66
CA ASP A 4 7.77 -22.19 8.44
C ASP A 4 6.59 -22.99 7.86
N GLY A 5 6.26 -22.72 6.60
CA GLY A 5 5.12 -23.32 5.89
C GLY A 5 3.80 -22.55 5.95
N ALA A 6 3.68 -21.46 6.74
CA ALA A 6 2.49 -20.61 6.68
C ALA A 6 2.44 -19.85 5.35
N ARG A 7 1.57 -20.33 4.44
CA ARG A 7 1.27 -19.63 3.18
C ARG A 7 0.26 -18.51 3.44
N VAL A 8 0.75 -17.39 3.97
CA VAL A 8 -0.04 -16.20 4.26
C VAL A 8 0.54 -15.00 3.51
N LEU A 9 -0.28 -13.98 3.27
CA LEU A 9 0.18 -12.69 2.76
C LEU A 9 1.29 -12.16 3.67
N SER A 10 2.44 -11.81 3.09
CA SER A 10 3.56 -11.30 3.87
C SER A 10 3.42 -9.79 4.11
N THR A 11 4.01 -9.27 5.19
CA THR A 11 4.06 -7.82 5.43
C THR A 11 4.63 -7.02 4.25
N PRO A 12 5.74 -7.40 3.59
CA PRO A 12 6.23 -6.65 2.44
C PRO A 12 5.26 -6.71 1.25
N GLU A 13 4.59 -7.83 1.01
CA GLU A 13 3.61 -7.92 -0.07
C GLU A 13 2.35 -7.09 0.22
N MET A 14 1.90 -7.07 1.48
CA MET A 14 0.85 -6.16 1.94
C MET A 14 1.23 -4.70 1.68
N ILE A 15 2.45 -4.29 2.06
CA ILE A 15 2.95 -2.92 1.82
C ILE A 15 3.03 -2.63 0.32
N ARG A 16 3.50 -3.57 -0.51
CA ARG A 16 3.54 -3.43 -1.97
C ARG A 16 2.15 -3.15 -2.55
N LEU A 17 1.13 -3.91 -2.12
CA LEU A 17 -0.26 -3.69 -2.55
C LEU A 17 -0.78 -2.31 -2.11
N MET A 18 -0.46 -1.88 -0.88
CA MET A 18 -0.77 -0.55 -0.35
C MET A 18 -0.12 0.58 -1.15
N GLU A 19 1.15 0.44 -1.50
CA GLU A 19 1.87 1.42 -2.34
C GLU A 19 1.29 1.51 -3.75
N HIS A 20 0.95 0.38 -4.37
CA HIS A 20 0.28 0.36 -5.67
C HIS A 20 -1.08 1.07 -5.62
N ALA A 21 -1.89 0.79 -4.60
CA ALA A 21 -3.19 1.46 -4.44
C ALA A 21 -3.05 2.99 -4.30
N CYS A 22 -2.05 3.46 -3.54
CA CYS A 22 -1.76 4.90 -3.40
C CYS A 22 -1.29 5.52 -4.72
N ARG A 23 -0.36 4.86 -5.41
CA ARG A 23 0.17 5.29 -6.71
C ARG A 23 -0.95 5.40 -7.73
N ASP A 24 -1.73 4.35 -7.90
CA ASP A 24 -2.77 4.26 -8.93
C ASP A 24 -3.91 5.26 -8.66
N ALA A 25 -4.17 5.60 -7.39
CA ALA A 25 -5.15 6.62 -7.03
C ALA A 25 -4.78 8.03 -7.50
N VAL A 26 -3.48 8.34 -7.65
CA VAL A 26 -3.01 9.69 -8.03
C VAL A 26 -2.37 9.74 -9.41
N LEU A 27 -1.93 8.61 -9.97
CA LEU A 27 -1.26 8.53 -11.27
C LEU A 27 -2.02 9.26 -12.40
N PRO A 28 -3.37 9.17 -12.51
CA PRO A 28 -4.13 9.89 -13.54
C PRO A 28 -4.12 11.43 -13.38
N LEU A 29 -3.71 11.93 -12.22
CA LEU A 29 -3.65 13.35 -11.88
C LEU A 29 -2.24 13.92 -12.04
N LEU A 30 -1.24 13.08 -12.34
CA LEU A 30 0.13 13.50 -12.54
C LEU A 30 0.39 13.91 -13.99
N ASP A 31 1.35 14.82 -14.16
CA ASP A 31 1.85 15.16 -15.48
C ASP A 31 2.47 13.95 -16.18
N SER A 32 2.43 13.96 -17.52
CA SER A 32 3.04 12.89 -18.32
C SER A 32 4.51 12.67 -17.94
N GLY A 33 4.88 11.40 -17.77
CA GLY A 33 6.23 10.99 -17.37
C GLY A 33 6.54 11.11 -15.87
N HIS A 34 5.61 11.60 -15.05
CA HIS A 34 5.77 11.60 -13.59
C HIS A 34 5.17 10.35 -12.95
N ASP A 35 5.74 10.00 -11.79
CA ASP A 35 5.29 8.91 -10.95
C ASP A 35 5.57 9.23 -9.47
N THR A 36 5.14 8.35 -8.57
CA THR A 36 5.32 8.48 -7.12
C THR A 36 6.27 7.41 -6.58
N VAL A 37 6.87 7.72 -5.43
CA VAL A 37 7.66 6.77 -4.64
C VAL A 37 7.24 6.85 -3.17
N GLY A 38 7.18 5.70 -2.50
CA GLY A 38 6.98 5.64 -1.05
C GLY A 38 8.23 6.14 -0.31
N THR A 39 8.06 7.05 0.64
CA THR A 39 9.17 7.58 1.47
C THR A 39 8.99 7.34 2.97
N HIS A 40 7.78 7.00 3.40
CA HIS A 40 7.45 6.63 4.77
C HIS A 40 6.24 5.70 4.75
N VAL A 41 6.33 4.57 5.45
CA VAL A 41 5.22 3.64 5.65
C VAL A 41 5.10 3.35 7.15
N ASN A 42 3.90 3.53 7.70
CA ASN A 42 3.59 3.22 9.09
C ASN A 42 2.27 2.47 9.13
N VAL A 43 2.35 1.14 9.26
CA VAL A 43 1.19 0.24 9.18
C VAL A 43 1.32 -0.89 10.20
N PHE A 44 0.17 -1.44 10.59
CA PHE A 44 0.10 -2.63 11.43
C PHE A 44 -0.45 -3.79 10.61
N HIS A 45 0.32 -4.87 10.46
CA HIS A 45 -0.16 -6.12 9.90
C HIS A 45 -0.89 -6.90 10.99
N ARG A 46 -2.20 -6.65 11.15
CA ARG A 46 -2.97 -7.06 12.34
C ARG A 46 -3.37 -8.52 12.36
N ALA A 47 -3.54 -9.15 11.21
CA ALA A 47 -3.96 -10.54 11.09
C ALA A 47 -3.36 -11.15 9.83
N ALA A 48 -3.09 -12.46 9.88
CA ALA A 48 -2.63 -13.19 8.73
C ALA A 48 -3.78 -13.41 7.73
N ALA A 49 -3.52 -13.21 6.44
CA ALA A 49 -4.42 -13.59 5.36
C ALA A 49 -3.90 -14.85 4.65
N PRO A 50 -4.52 -16.03 4.84
CA PRO A 50 -4.10 -17.27 4.17
C PRO A 50 -4.24 -17.21 2.65
N MET A 51 -3.47 -18.04 1.95
CA MET A 51 -3.64 -18.27 0.51
C MET A 51 -5.11 -18.55 0.14
N GLY A 52 -5.56 -17.92 -0.94
CA GLY A 52 -6.96 -17.99 -1.40
C GLY A 52 -7.89 -16.95 -0.77
N SER A 53 -7.43 -16.20 0.23
CA SER A 53 -8.18 -15.05 0.75
C SER A 53 -8.28 -13.94 -0.30
N GLN A 54 -9.43 -13.28 -0.36
CA GLN A 54 -9.58 -12.04 -1.10
C GLN A 54 -9.11 -10.89 -0.21
N VAL A 55 -8.20 -10.06 -0.73
CA VAL A 55 -7.66 -8.89 -0.05
C VAL A 55 -8.08 -7.66 -0.84
N THR A 56 -8.66 -6.69 -0.16
CA THR A 56 -9.00 -5.39 -0.73
C THR A 56 -8.15 -4.35 -0.02
N VAL A 57 -7.56 -3.46 -0.80
CA VAL A 57 -6.74 -2.35 -0.29
C VAL A 57 -7.41 -1.05 -0.71
N ARG A 58 -7.61 -0.16 0.26
CA ARG A 58 -8.21 1.16 0.01
C ARG A 58 -7.21 2.24 0.38
N ALA A 59 -6.93 3.13 -0.57
CA ALA A 59 -6.13 4.33 -0.34
C ALA A 59 -7.03 5.57 -0.34
N GLU A 60 -6.89 6.41 0.67
CA GLU A 60 -7.58 7.69 0.79
C GLU A 60 -6.53 8.80 0.90
N VAL A 61 -6.59 9.80 0.00
CA VAL A 61 -5.74 11.00 0.08
C VAL A 61 -6.24 11.87 1.23
N LEU A 62 -5.36 12.12 2.21
CA LEU A 62 -5.65 13.02 3.33
C LEU A 62 -5.25 14.46 3.03
N GLY A 63 -4.28 14.67 2.14
CA GLY A 63 -3.82 15.98 1.74
C GLY A 63 -2.46 15.94 1.05
N THR A 64 -2.02 17.11 0.61
CA THR A 64 -0.70 17.31 -0.03
C THR A 64 0.12 18.33 0.75
N MET A 65 1.44 18.12 0.78
CA MET A 65 2.41 19.03 1.38
C MET A 65 3.63 19.08 0.46
N ASP A 66 3.75 20.19 -0.29
CA ASP A 66 4.72 20.36 -1.37
C ASP A 66 4.67 19.19 -2.37
N ARG A 67 5.72 18.35 -2.37
CA ARG A 67 5.88 17.19 -3.25
C ARG A 67 5.45 15.87 -2.59
N ARG A 68 4.82 15.93 -1.42
CA ARG A 68 4.37 14.76 -0.66
C ARG A 68 2.86 14.69 -0.68
N ILE A 69 2.34 13.48 -0.87
CA ILE A 69 0.91 13.18 -0.74
C ILE A 69 0.78 12.25 0.46
N GLN A 70 -0.08 12.62 1.42
CA GLN A 70 -0.34 11.80 2.59
C GLN A 70 -1.57 10.94 2.35
N PHE A 71 -1.45 9.66 2.68
CA PHE A 71 -2.54 8.69 2.52
C PHE A 71 -2.90 8.04 3.86
N ARG A 72 -4.18 7.73 4.02
CA ARG A 72 -4.66 6.65 4.88
C ARG A 72 -4.83 5.42 4.02
N VAL A 73 -4.35 4.28 4.51
CA VAL A 73 -4.48 3.00 3.81
C VAL A 73 -4.95 1.92 4.78
N GLU A 74 -5.83 1.05 4.30
CA GLU A 74 -6.35 -0.13 5.00
C GLU A 74 -6.51 -1.33 4.06
#